data_AF-A0A1V5N013-F1
#
_entry.id   AF-A0A1V5N013-F1
#
_cell.length_a   1.000
_cell.length_b   1.000
_cell.length_c   1.000
_cell.angle_alpha   90.00
_cell.angle_beta   90.00
_cell.angle_gamma   90.00
#
_symmetry.space_group_name_H-M   'P 1'
#
loop_
_entity.id
_entity.type
_entity.pdbx_description
1 polymer ?
#
loop_
_entity_poly.entity_id
_entity_poly.type
_entity_poly.pdbx_seq_one_letter_code
_entity_poly.pdbx_strand_id
1 'polypeptide(L)'
;MIMPLGYCVPEYFPQPDYLKPEERMNGIPDLRSTIYWNPAVVCNEEGEASVEFFMADNFGTCTLILEGVTPSGKPFRYQGKITVRP
;
A
#
# COMPACT_ATOMS: atom_id res chain seq x y z
N MET A 1 14.14 -25.11 -17.93
CA MET A 1 13.67 -24.18 -18.98
C MET A 1 12.97 -23.04 -18.29
N ILE A 2 13.50 -21.82 -18.35
CA ILE A 2 12.95 -20.65 -17.66
C ILE A 2 12.20 -19.85 -18.72
N MET A 3 10.88 -19.78 -18.63
CA MET A 3 10.08 -18.99 -19.54
C MET A 3 9.93 -17.59 -18.92
N PRO A 4 10.42 -16.52 -19.56
CA PRO A 4 10.16 -15.17 -19.07
C PRO A 4 8.65 -14.93 -19.17
N LEU A 5 8.06 -14.33 -18.13
CA LEU A 5 6.62 -14.12 -17.99
C LEU A 5 6.00 -13.22 -19.09
N GLY A 6 6.81 -12.69 -20.01
CA GLY A 6 6.40 -11.72 -21.02
C GLY A 6 6.09 -10.36 -20.41
N TYR A 7 5.40 -9.53 -21.18
CA TYR A 7 4.86 -8.24 -20.72
C TYR A 7 3.61 -8.50 -19.86
N CYS A 8 3.66 -8.12 -18.59
CA CYS A 8 2.52 -8.19 -17.69
C CYS A 8 1.91 -6.80 -17.54
N VAL A 9 0.61 -6.66 -17.80
CA VAL A 9 -0.11 -5.41 -17.54
C VAL A 9 -0.15 -5.22 -16.03
N PRO A 10 0.20 -4.04 -15.49
CA PRO A 10 0.12 -3.80 -14.06
C PRO A 10 -1.32 -4.01 -13.58
N GLU A 11 -1.50 -4.98 -12.68
CA GLU A 11 -2.80 -5.28 -12.09
C GLU A 11 -3.09 -4.30 -10.95
N TYR A 12 -4.35 -3.87 -10.85
CA TYR A 12 -4.79 -3.03 -9.74
C TYR A 12 -4.73 -3.83 -8.44
N PHE A 13 -4.27 -3.20 -7.34
CA PHE A 13 -4.27 -3.84 -6.04
C PHE A 13 -5.68 -3.78 -5.42
N PRO A 14 -6.39 -4.91 -5.26
CA PRO A 14 -7.75 -4.90 -4.75
C PRO A 14 -7.77 -4.52 -3.26
N GLN A 15 -8.49 -3.46 -2.95
CA GLN A 15 -8.74 -2.99 -1.58
C GLN A 15 -10.24 -3.12 -1.27
N PRO A 16 -10.62 -3.75 -0.15
CA PRO A 16 -12.00 -3.72 0.33
C PRO A 16 -12.46 -2.28 0.56
N ASP A 17 -13.72 -2.02 0.28
CA ASP A 17 -14.34 -0.72 0.54
C ASP A 17 -14.87 -0.70 1.98
N TYR A 18 -13.99 -0.39 2.93
CA TYR A 18 -14.32 -0.36 4.37
C TYR A 18 -15.34 0.72 4.75
N LEU A 19 -15.68 1.63 3.84
CA LEU A 19 -16.74 2.61 4.07
C LEU A 19 -18.13 1.98 3.97
N LYS A 20 -18.26 0.82 3.31
CA LYS A 20 -19.52 0.09 3.21
C LYS A 20 -19.78 -0.72 4.48
N PRO A 21 -20.95 -0.54 5.13
CA PRO A 21 -21.32 -1.31 6.31
C PRO A 21 -21.33 -2.82 6.04
N GLU A 22 -21.72 -3.24 4.85
CA GLU A 22 -21.77 -4.64 4.43
C GLU A 22 -20.39 -5.30 4.49
N GLU A 23 -19.35 -4.64 3.96
CA GLU A 23 -17.97 -5.14 4.00
C GLU A 23 -17.41 -5.15 5.42
N ARG A 24 -17.75 -4.14 6.24
CA ARG A 24 -17.31 -4.09 7.63
C ARG A 24 -17.99 -5.13 8.53
N MET A 25 -19.22 -5.53 8.19
CA MET A 25 -20.04 -6.45 8.98
C MET A 25 -20.08 -7.87 8.41
N ASN A 26 -19.32 -8.16 7.34
CA ASN A 26 -19.30 -9.48 6.71
C ASN A 26 -18.71 -10.59 7.61
N GLY A 27 -18.09 -10.21 8.73
CA GLY A 27 -17.52 -11.12 9.74
C GLY A 27 -16.25 -11.84 9.30
N ILE A 28 -15.71 -11.50 8.12
CA ILE A 28 -14.45 -12.05 7.60
C ILE A 28 -13.33 -11.10 8.03
N PRO A 29 -12.39 -11.53 8.89
CA PRO A 29 -11.29 -10.67 9.32
C PRO A 29 -10.31 -10.39 8.17
N ASP A 30 -9.85 -9.15 8.04
CA ASP A 30 -8.78 -8.80 7.12
C ASP A 30 -7.42 -9.16 7.73
N LEU A 31 -6.78 -10.19 7.18
CA LEU A 31 -5.47 -10.70 7.61
C LEU A 31 -4.40 -10.56 6.52
N ARG A 32 -4.59 -9.67 5.54
CA ARG A 32 -3.63 -9.47 4.46
C ARG A 32 -2.31 -8.90 4.98
N SER A 33 -1.20 -9.36 4.39
CA SER A 33 0.15 -8.86 4.69
C SER A 33 0.45 -7.51 4.04
N THR A 34 -0.15 -7.25 2.87
CA THR A 34 -0.14 -5.96 2.18
C THR A 34 -1.55 -5.40 2.24
N ILE A 35 -1.70 -4.23 2.86
CA ILE A 35 -3.00 -3.57 3.07
C ILE A 35 -3.20 -2.38 2.12
N TYR A 36 -2.10 -1.82 1.63
CA TYR A 36 -2.10 -0.67 0.73
C TYR A 36 -0.97 -0.78 -0.29
N TRP A 37 -1.26 -0.46 -1.55
CA TRP A 37 -0.29 -0.34 -2.62
C TRP A 37 -0.74 0.72 -3.63
N ASN A 38 0.09 1.74 -3.83
CA ASN A 38 -0.14 2.79 -4.83
C ASN A 38 1.19 3.20 -5.48
N PRO A 39 1.45 2.82 -6.74
CA PRO A 39 2.69 3.17 -7.44
C PRO A 39 2.67 4.59 -8.04
N ALA A 40 1.54 5.29 -8.01
CA ALA A 40 1.32 6.56 -8.70
C ALA A 40 1.11 7.73 -7.73
N VAL A 41 1.81 7.73 -6.60
CA VAL A 41 1.80 8.84 -5.65
C VAL A 41 2.63 9.99 -6.24
N VAL A 42 2.00 11.14 -6.44
CA VAL A 42 2.62 12.36 -6.96
C VAL A 42 2.61 13.42 -5.86
N CYS A 43 3.76 14.03 -5.61
CA CYS A 43 3.87 15.14 -4.67
C CYS A 43 3.27 16.43 -5.24
N ASN A 44 2.77 17.29 -4.36
CA ASN A 44 2.35 18.65 -4.70
C ASN A 44 3.57 19.55 -5.02
N GLU A 45 3.32 20.82 -5.35
CA GLU A 45 4.37 21.80 -5.66
C GLU A 45 5.36 22.04 -4.51
N GLU A 46 4.95 21.79 -3.28
CA GLU A 46 5.76 21.89 -2.06
C GLU A 46 6.57 20.61 -1.77
N GLY A 47 6.40 19.56 -2.56
CA GLY A 47 7.08 18.27 -2.41
C GLY A 47 6.41 17.31 -1.43
N GLU A 48 5.19 17.60 -1.00
CA GLU A 48 4.43 16.80 -0.04
C GLU A 48 3.45 15.84 -0.73
N ALA A 49 3.24 14.67 -0.14
CA ALA A 49 2.21 13.73 -0.55
C ALA A 49 1.54 13.14 0.69
N SER A 50 0.22 13.00 0.65
CA SER A 50 -0.57 12.39 1.72
C SER A 50 -1.25 11.13 1.20
N VAL A 51 -1.26 10.09 2.02
CA VAL A 51 -1.85 8.80 1.71
C VAL A 51 -2.66 8.34 2.91
N GLU A 52 -3.89 7.92 2.65
CA GLU A 52 -4.81 7.40 3.65
C GLU A 52 -5.16 5.95 3.30
N PHE A 53 -5.19 5.09 4.30
CA PHE A 53 -5.51 3.67 4.15
C PHE A 53 -6.05 3.09 5.46
N PHE A 54 -6.76 1.97 5.35
CA PHE A 54 -7.26 1.22 6.50
C PHE A 54 -6.25 0.16 6.94
N MET A 55 -6.13 -0.02 8.26
CA MET A 55 -5.33 -1.09 8.84
C MET A 55 -6.08 -2.42 8.77
N ALA A 56 -5.34 -3.52 8.67
CA ALA A 56 -5.88 -4.87 8.84
C ALA A 56 -6.31 -5.10 10.30
N ASP A 57 -7.14 -6.13 10.51
CA ASP A 57 -7.74 -6.42 11.83
C ASP A 57 -6.73 -7.01 12.82
N ASN A 58 -5.51 -7.30 12.37
CA ASN A 58 -4.45 -7.82 13.23
C ASN A 58 -3.76 -6.70 14.02
N PHE A 59 -3.69 -6.88 15.34
CA PHE A 59 -2.79 -6.09 16.17
C PHE A 59 -1.34 -6.45 15.83
N GLY A 60 -0.51 -5.44 15.55
CA GLY A 60 0.87 -5.69 15.18
C GLY A 60 1.60 -4.49 14.60
N THR A 61 2.83 -4.74 14.19
CA THR A 61 3.67 -3.76 13.51
C THR A 61 3.59 -3.97 12.00
N CYS A 62 3.03 -3.00 11.29
CA CYS A 62 3.09 -2.92 9.84
C CYS A 62 4.40 -2.23 9.41
N THR A 63 4.96 -2.68 8.29
CA THR A 63 6.12 -2.05 7.67
C THR A 63 5.65 -1.13 6.55
N LEU A 64 6.04 0.13 6.62
CA LEU A 64 5.79 1.11 5.58
C LEU A 64 7.02 1.19 4.67
N ILE A 65 6.83 1.05 3.36
CA ILE A 65 7.90 1.16 2.36
C ILE A 65 7.48 2.25 1.38
N LEU A 66 8.34 3.24 1.21
CA LEU A 66 8.20 4.30 0.21
C LEU A 66 9.36 4.18 -0.75
N GLU A 67 9.06 4.09 -2.03
CA GLU A 67 10.03 4.03 -3.11
C GLU A 67 9.64 5.06 -4.16
N GLY A 68 10.64 5.74 -4.73
CA GLY A 68 10.38 6.79 -5.70
C GLY A 68 11.63 7.27 -6.40
N VAL A 69 11.46 8.27 -7.26
CA VAL A 69 12.51 8.88 -8.05
C VAL A 69 12.46 10.39 -7.84
N THR A 70 13.61 11.01 -7.55
CA THR A 70 13.71 12.47 -7.40
C THR A 70 13.60 13.18 -8.76
N PRO A 71 13.35 14.50 -8.80
CA PRO A 71 13.38 15.26 -10.06
C PRO A 71 14.72 15.19 -10.81
N SER A 72 15.82 14.88 -10.11
CA SER A 72 17.14 14.64 -10.72
C SER A 72 17.34 13.21 -11.23
N GLY A 73 16.28 12.39 -11.24
CA GLY A 73 16.31 11.01 -11.72
C GLY A 73 16.96 10.02 -10.76
N LYS A 74 17.18 10.39 -9.48
CA LYS A 74 17.80 9.50 -8.51
C LYS A 74 16.74 8.67 -7.79
N PRO A 75 16.87 7.33 -7.77
CA PRO A 75 15.95 6.51 -6.98
C PRO A 75 16.21 6.71 -5.49
N PHE A 76 15.15 6.62 -4.69
CA PHE A 76 15.24 6.60 -3.23
C PHE A 76 14.31 5.54 -2.65
N ARG A 77 14.63 5.11 -1.44
CA ARG A 77 13.82 4.20 -0.65
C ARG A 77 13.82 4.64 0.81
N TYR A 78 12.65 4.61 1.42
CA TYR A 78 12.46 4.83 2.84
C TYR A 78 11.66 3.66 3.44
N GLN A 79 12.01 3.26 4.65
CA GLN A 79 11.32 2.22 5.39
C GLN A 79 10.98 2.71 6.79
N GLY A 80 9.69 2.66 7.13
CA GLY A 80 9.14 3.00 8.43
C GLY A 80 8.38 1.83 9.05
N LYS A 81 7.92 2.02 10.27
CA LYS A 81 7.09 1.05 11.00
C LYS A 81 5.93 1.76 11.66
N ILE A 82 4.74 1.18 11.55
CA ILE A 82 3.54 1.66 12.23
C ILE A 82 3.07 0.52 13.13
N THR A 83 2.88 0.77 14.42
CA THR A 83 2.44 -0.27 15.37
C THR A 83 1.06 0.05 15.89
N VAL A 84 0.13 -0.86 15.67
CA VAL A 84 -1.21 -0.81 16.24
C VAL A 84 -1.21 -1.64 17.52
N ARG A 85 -1.62 -1.02 18.63
CA ARG A 85 -1.74 -1.67 19.93
C ARG A 85 -3.23 -1.94 20.22
N PRO A 86 -3.54 -3.02 20.95
CA PRO A 86 -4.91 -3.32 21.39
C PRO A 86 -5.44 -2.32 22.42
#